data_AF-A0A7S2UM45-F1
#
_entry.id   AF-A0A7S2UM45-F1
#
_cell.length_a   1.000
_cell.length_b   1.000
_cell.length_c   1.000
_cell.angle_alpha   90.00
_cell.angle_beta   90.00
_cell.angle_gamma   90.00
#
_symmetry.space_group_name_H-M   'P 1'
#
loop_
_entity.id
_entity.type
_entity.pdbx_description
1 polymer ?
#
loop_
_entity_poly.entity_id
_entity_poly.type
_entity_poly.pdbx_seq_one_letter_code
_entity_poly.pdbx_strand_id
1 'polypeptide(L)'
;MATSENCIITYARDLNILDVIATLTFLACVLIESVADNQQFAFQTEKYRLRNTGNAELLVGDYGDGFCQSGIFRIVRKPNYAAEQMIWVSFFLFSIAAQKEVASIWNWSAIGSVLLVLLFQGSGWFTEKITMAKYPSYKDYVKRVPLYIPSMLDNWLKLKQE
;
A
#
# COMPACT_ATOMS: atom_id res chain seq x y z
N MET A 1 -32.62 -7.20 51.49
CA MET A 1 -31.99 -8.07 50.47
C MET A 1 -32.68 -7.77 49.15
N ALA A 2 -32.08 -6.94 48.30
CA ALA A 2 -32.54 -6.70 46.94
C ALA A 2 -31.48 -7.29 46.02
N THR A 3 -31.85 -8.30 45.25
CA THR A 3 -30.98 -9.01 44.32
C THR A 3 -30.74 -8.13 43.09
N SER A 4 -29.47 -7.78 42.85
CA SER A 4 -29.03 -7.02 41.67
C SER A 4 -29.01 -7.93 40.44
N GLU A 5 -30.17 -8.22 39.88
CA GLU A 5 -30.27 -8.82 38.55
C GLU A 5 -30.58 -7.70 37.57
N ASN A 6 -29.55 -7.14 36.93
CA ASN A 6 -29.57 -6.49 35.61
C ASN A 6 -28.28 -5.70 35.39
N CYS A 7 -27.19 -6.39 35.08
CA CYS A 7 -26.08 -5.75 34.38
C CYS A 7 -25.28 -6.79 33.61
N ILE A 8 -25.89 -7.38 32.58
CA ILE A 8 -25.11 -7.87 31.45
C ILE A 8 -25.29 -6.84 30.35
N ILE A 9 -24.51 -5.76 30.41
CA ILE A 9 -24.35 -4.95 29.22
C ILE A 9 -23.42 -5.76 28.30
N THR A 10 -24.01 -6.43 27.32
CA THR A 10 -23.26 -7.06 26.25
C THR A 10 -22.70 -5.95 25.36
N TYR A 11 -21.49 -5.50 25.69
CA TYR A 11 -20.78 -4.47 24.93
C TYR A 11 -20.16 -5.02 23.64
N ALA A 12 -20.09 -6.34 23.47
CA ALA A 12 -19.51 -6.99 22.29
C ALA A 12 -20.50 -7.03 21.13
N ARG A 13 -20.05 -6.61 19.95
CA ARG A 13 -20.73 -6.87 18.67
C ARG A 13 -20.17 -8.17 18.10
N ASP A 14 -21.03 -9.02 17.55
CA ASP A 14 -20.59 -10.22 16.84
C ASP A 14 -19.79 -9.84 15.58
N LEU A 15 -18.95 -10.78 15.12
CA LEU A 15 -18.23 -10.64 13.86
C LEU A 15 -19.22 -10.38 12.72
N ASN A 16 -18.89 -9.41 11.88
CA ASN A 16 -19.73 -9.00 10.77
C ASN A 16 -18.94 -8.95 9.46
N ILE A 17 -19.64 -8.62 8.37
CA ILE A 17 -19.06 -8.60 7.03
C ILE A 17 -17.87 -7.65 6.90
N LEU A 18 -17.85 -6.54 7.65
CA LEU A 18 -16.72 -5.60 7.62
C LEU A 18 -15.47 -6.20 8.25
N ASP A 19 -15.60 -7.03 9.29
CA ASP A 19 -14.46 -7.76 9.86
C ASP A 19 -13.83 -8.71 8.83
N VAL A 20 -14.67 -9.41 8.07
CA VAL A 20 -14.22 -10.30 6.99
C VAL A 20 -13.52 -9.50 5.89
N ILE A 21 -14.12 -8.41 5.42
CA ILE A 21 -13.54 -7.55 4.37
C ILE A 21 -12.21 -6.96 4.83
N ALA A 22 -12.15 -6.40 6.05
CA ALA A 22 -10.95 -5.81 6.61
C ALA A 22 -9.84 -6.87 6.78
N THR A 23 -10.18 -8.07 7.26
CA THR A 23 -9.22 -9.17 7.42
C THR A 23 -8.65 -9.62 6.09
N LEU A 24 -9.51 -9.88 5.09
CA LEU A 24 -9.05 -10.31 3.77
C LEU A 24 -8.19 -9.24 3.08
N THR A 25 -8.60 -7.97 3.20
CA THR A 25 -7.84 -6.84 2.65
C THR A 25 -6.48 -6.72 3.32
N PHE A 26 -6.44 -6.78 4.65
CA PHE A 26 -5.20 -6.73 5.43
C PHE A 26 -4.25 -7.87 5.03
N LEU A 27 -4.72 -9.11 5.02
CA LEU A 27 -3.90 -10.27 4.66
C LEU A 27 -3.39 -10.19 3.22
N ALA A 28 -4.24 -9.77 2.28
CA ALA A 28 -3.82 -9.55 0.90
C ALA A 28 -2.74 -8.47 0.79
N CYS A 29 -2.87 -7.36 1.54
CA CYS A 29 -1.89 -6.28 1.54
C CYS A 29 -0.56 -6.73 2.15
N VAL A 30 -0.57 -7.44 3.28
CA VAL A 30 0.65 -8.01 3.89
C VAL A 30 1.38 -8.93 2.90
N LEU A 31 0.64 -9.76 2.15
CA LEU A 31 1.25 -10.60 1.12
C LEU A 31 1.84 -9.76 -0.02
N ILE A 32 1.12 -8.75 -0.52
CA ILE A 32 1.60 -7.88 -1.59
C ILE A 32 2.86 -7.12 -1.15
N GLU A 33 2.86 -6.56 0.06
CA GLU A 33 4.00 -5.88 0.66
C GLU A 33 5.19 -6.83 0.79
N SER A 34 4.98 -8.03 1.33
CA SER A 34 6.02 -9.04 1.47
C SER A 34 6.64 -9.42 0.11
N VAL A 35 5.82 -9.58 -0.93
CA VAL A 35 6.30 -9.87 -2.29
C VAL A 35 7.07 -8.66 -2.85
N ALA A 36 6.55 -7.44 -2.66
CA ALA A 36 7.19 -6.21 -3.11
C ALA A 36 8.58 -6.01 -2.52
N ASP A 37 8.69 -6.15 -1.21
CA ASP A 37 9.93 -5.93 -0.49
C ASP A 37 10.95 -7.02 -0.82
N ASN A 38 10.55 -8.29 -0.89
CA ASN A 38 11.44 -9.37 -1.32
C ASN A 38 11.93 -9.18 -2.75
N GLN A 39 11.05 -8.77 -3.67
CA GLN A 39 11.46 -8.50 -5.05
C GLN A 39 12.44 -7.32 -5.12
N GLN A 40 12.18 -6.25 -4.38
CA GLN A 40 13.06 -5.08 -4.33
C GLN A 40 14.40 -5.42 -3.67
N PHE A 41 14.39 -6.21 -2.60
CA PHE A 41 15.60 -6.67 -1.90
C PHE A 41 16.48 -7.52 -2.83
N ALA A 42 15.89 -8.48 -3.54
CA ALA A 42 16.59 -9.30 -4.52
C ALA A 42 17.22 -8.44 -5.63
N PHE A 43 16.45 -7.51 -6.18
CA PHE A 43 16.95 -6.57 -7.20
C PHE A 43 18.13 -5.73 -6.69
N GLN A 44 18.02 -5.12 -5.50
CA GLN A 44 19.09 -4.29 -4.97
C GLN A 44 20.35 -5.13 -4.70
N THR A 45 20.18 -6.30 -4.09
CA THR A 45 21.28 -7.23 -3.79
C THR A 45 22.05 -7.58 -5.05
N GLU A 46 21.35 -7.99 -6.11
CA GLU A 46 21.97 -8.38 -7.36
C GLU A 46 22.59 -7.17 -8.09
N LYS A 47 21.90 -6.01 -8.10
CA LYS A 47 22.45 -4.78 -8.68
C LYS A 47 23.78 -4.39 -8.03
N TYR A 48 23.89 -4.44 -6.71
CA TYR A 48 25.14 -4.13 -6.02
C TYR A 48 26.22 -5.17 -6.31
N ARG A 49 25.87 -6.46 -6.34
CA ARG A 49 26.79 -7.54 -6.73
C ARG A 49 27.38 -7.28 -8.13
N LEU A 50 26.53 -6.99 -9.11
CA LEU A 50 26.94 -6.70 -10.50
C LEU A 50 27.81 -5.45 -10.60
N ARG A 51 27.41 -4.35 -9.95
CA ARG A 51 28.20 -3.10 -9.94
C ARG A 51 29.60 -3.29 -9.34
N ASN A 52 29.73 -4.13 -8.32
CA ASN A 52 31.00 -4.41 -7.68
C ASN A 52 31.96 -5.25 -8.54
N THR A 53 31.47 -5.92 -9.60
CA THR A 53 32.34 -6.61 -10.56
C THR A 53 33.13 -5.64 -11.44
N GLY A 54 32.70 -4.39 -11.57
CA GLY A 54 33.28 -3.40 -12.48
C GLY A 54 32.98 -3.65 -13.97
N ASN A 55 32.31 -4.75 -14.32
CA ASN A 55 31.95 -5.06 -15.71
C ASN A 55 30.59 -4.44 -16.07
N ALA A 56 30.63 -3.31 -16.79
CA ALA A 56 29.43 -2.59 -17.22
C ALA A 56 28.55 -3.39 -18.20
N GLU A 57 29.11 -4.35 -18.95
CA GLU A 57 28.36 -5.16 -19.91
C GLU A 57 27.33 -6.08 -19.24
N LEU A 58 27.50 -6.38 -17.94
CA LEU A 58 26.56 -7.18 -17.16
C LEU A 58 25.33 -6.38 -16.69
N LEU A 59 25.37 -5.04 -16.75
CA LEU A 59 24.28 -4.18 -16.31
C LEU A 59 23.27 -3.98 -17.45
N VAL A 60 22.44 -5.00 -17.68
CA VAL A 60 21.38 -5.02 -18.70
C VAL A 60 19.98 -4.98 -18.07
N GLY A 61 18.98 -4.54 -18.85
CA GLY A 61 17.59 -4.44 -18.39
C GLY A 61 17.44 -3.55 -17.15
N ASP A 62 16.64 -3.99 -16.17
CA ASP A 62 16.43 -3.29 -14.88
C ASP A 62 17.74 -2.89 -14.18
N TYR A 63 18.79 -3.70 -14.31
CA TYR A 63 20.10 -3.40 -13.71
C TYR A 63 20.83 -2.27 -14.44
N GLY A 64 20.68 -2.21 -15.76
CA GLY A 64 21.17 -1.10 -16.59
C GLY A 64 20.39 0.19 -16.34
N ASP A 65 19.07 0.09 -16.18
CA ASP A 65 18.21 1.23 -15.82
C ASP A 65 18.46 1.71 -14.39
N GLY A 66 18.91 0.83 -13.50
CA GLY A 66 19.30 1.14 -12.12
C GLY A 66 18.14 1.11 -11.11
N PHE A 67 16.93 0.77 -11.56
CA PHE A 67 15.72 0.61 -10.75
C PHE A 67 14.89 -0.60 -11.21
N CYS A 68 14.12 -1.19 -10.29
CA CYS A 68 13.25 -2.31 -10.62
C CYS A 68 11.98 -1.80 -11.31
N GLN A 69 11.67 -2.36 -12.47
CA GLN A 69 10.43 -2.12 -13.21
C GLN A 69 9.75 -3.43 -13.65
N SER A 70 10.31 -4.57 -13.26
CA SER A 70 9.80 -5.92 -13.53
C SER A 70 8.83 -6.41 -12.45
N GLY A 71 8.24 -7.60 -12.66
CA GLY A 71 7.36 -8.24 -11.66
C GLY A 71 6.18 -7.36 -11.29
N ILE A 72 5.89 -7.19 -9.99
CA ILE A 72 4.76 -6.36 -9.56
C ILE A 72 5.01 -4.85 -9.73
N PHE A 73 6.28 -4.43 -9.84
CA PHE A 73 6.65 -3.04 -10.12
C PHE A 73 6.24 -2.60 -11.53
N ARG A 74 5.90 -3.51 -12.45
CA ARG A 74 5.34 -3.12 -13.76
C ARG A 74 3.89 -2.62 -13.67
N ILE A 75 3.20 -2.91 -12.56
CA ILE A 75 1.77 -2.59 -12.36
C ILE A 75 1.62 -1.25 -11.64
N VAL A 76 2.38 -1.06 -10.56
CA VAL A 76 2.46 0.17 -9.77
C VAL A 76 3.92 0.40 -9.35
N ARG A 77 4.35 1.65 -9.24
CA ARG A 77 5.77 1.97 -8.96
C ARG A 77 6.18 1.73 -7.51
N LYS A 78 5.23 1.80 -6.57
CA LYS A 78 5.47 1.56 -5.15
C LYS A 78 4.42 0.60 -4.56
N PRO A 79 4.46 -0.68 -4.93
CA PRO A 79 3.48 -1.67 -4.48
C PRO A 79 3.49 -1.86 -2.96
N ASN A 80 4.65 -1.85 -2.32
CA ASN A 80 4.76 -1.89 -0.85
C ASN A 80 4.11 -0.67 -0.19
N TYR A 81 4.35 0.55 -0.69
CA TYR A 81 3.71 1.74 -0.14
C TYR A 81 2.19 1.71 -0.33
N ALA A 82 1.70 1.19 -1.46
CA ALA A 82 0.27 1.03 -1.70
C ALA A 82 -0.36 0.01 -0.75
N ALA A 83 0.31 -1.12 -0.52
CA ALA A 83 -0.11 -2.14 0.44
C ALA A 83 -0.14 -1.59 1.87
N GLU A 84 0.92 -0.90 2.30
CA GLU A 84 1.01 -0.32 3.64
C GLU A 84 -0.09 0.72 3.88
N GLN A 85 -0.37 1.60 2.91
CA GLN A 85 -1.52 2.51 2.99
C GLN A 85 -2.85 1.75 3.19
N MET A 86 -3.04 0.64 2.49
CA MET A 86 -4.26 -0.17 2.61
C MET A 86 -4.32 -1.01 3.89
N ILE A 87 -3.18 -1.37 4.49
CA ILE A 87 -3.12 -1.95 5.83
C ILE A 87 -3.70 -0.97 6.86
N TRP A 88 -3.30 0.30 6.80
CA TRP A 88 -3.84 1.34 7.69
C TRP A 88 -5.33 1.61 7.45
N VAL A 89 -5.78 1.60 6.20
CA VAL A 89 -7.21 1.66 5.87
C VAL A 89 -7.95 0.45 6.43
N SER A 90 -7.35 -0.75 6.38
CA SER A 90 -7.95 -1.96 6.95
C SER A 90 -8.09 -1.89 8.47
N PHE A 91 -7.09 -1.34 9.18
CA PHE A 91 -7.21 -1.04 10.62
C PHE A 91 -8.36 -0.09 10.92
N PHE A 92 -8.55 0.93 10.08
CA PHE A 92 -9.69 1.82 10.21
C PHE A 92 -11.03 1.13 9.95
N LEU A 93 -11.10 0.21 8.98
CA LEU A 93 -12.31 -0.58 8.72
C LEU A 93 -12.72 -1.42 9.94
N PHE A 94 -11.76 -1.99 10.70
CA PHE A 94 -12.08 -2.68 11.96
C PHE A 94 -12.69 -1.72 13.01
N SER A 95 -12.21 -0.48 13.08
CA SER A 95 -12.81 0.54 13.96
C SER A 95 -14.27 0.80 13.58
N ILE A 96 -14.60 0.88 12.28
CA ILE A 96 -15.98 1.01 11.81
C ILE A 96 -16.80 -0.25 12.13
N ALA A 97 -16.25 -1.44 11.91
CA ALA A 97 -16.92 -2.72 12.19
C ALA A 97 -17.36 -2.83 13.66
N ALA A 98 -16.54 -2.30 14.58
CA ALA A 98 -16.82 -2.27 16.01
C ALA A 98 -17.93 -1.28 16.41
N GLN A 99 -18.27 -0.27 15.61
CA GLN A 99 -19.28 0.75 15.96
C GLN A 99 -20.71 0.20 15.83
N LYS A 100 -21.49 0.24 16.92
CA LYS A 100 -22.91 -0.19 16.92
C LYS A 100 -23.76 0.64 15.94
N GLU A 101 -23.53 1.95 15.89
CA GLU A 101 -24.17 2.84 14.92
C GLU A 101 -23.18 3.22 13.81
N VAL A 102 -23.38 2.64 12.62
CA VAL A 102 -22.62 2.98 11.40
C VAL A 102 -22.75 4.47 11.04
N ALA A 103 -23.78 5.14 11.55
CA ALA A 103 -24.09 6.54 11.28
C ALA A 103 -23.31 7.56 12.12
N SER A 104 -22.42 7.14 13.03
CA SER A 104 -21.53 8.10 13.69
C SER A 104 -20.45 8.58 12.71
N ILE A 105 -20.76 9.66 12.01
CA ILE A 105 -19.92 10.36 11.02
C ILE A 105 -18.53 10.70 11.60
N TRP A 106 -18.41 10.73 12.93
CA TRP A 106 -17.19 11.09 13.64
C TRP A 106 -16.48 9.86 14.23
N ASN A 107 -15.72 9.16 13.39
CA ASN A 107 -14.75 8.16 13.87
C ASN A 107 -13.35 8.80 13.96
N TRP A 108 -13.01 9.36 15.12
CA TRP A 108 -11.74 10.06 15.34
C TRP A 108 -10.51 9.18 15.08
N SER A 109 -10.64 7.84 15.16
CA SER A 109 -9.53 6.93 14.88
C SER A 109 -9.12 6.93 13.41
N ALA A 110 -9.96 7.49 12.51
CA ALA A 110 -9.62 7.70 11.10
C ALA A 110 -8.36 8.55 10.92
N ILE A 111 -8.09 9.45 11.87
CA ILE A 111 -6.97 10.40 11.80
C ILE A 111 -5.64 9.65 11.63
N GLY A 112 -5.43 8.53 12.33
CA GLY A 112 -4.20 7.76 12.22
C GLY A 112 -3.96 7.24 10.80
N SER A 113 -4.96 6.56 10.24
CA SER A 113 -4.93 6.07 8.86
C SER A 113 -4.77 7.19 7.83
N VAL A 114 -5.46 8.31 7.99
CA VAL A 114 -5.35 9.46 7.08
C VAL A 114 -3.97 10.07 7.12
N LEU A 115 -3.41 10.30 8.32
CA LEU A 115 -2.07 10.88 8.47
C LEU A 115 -1.00 9.98 7.86
N LEU A 116 -1.12 8.65 8.01
CA LEU A 116 -0.16 7.71 7.42
C LEU A 116 -0.27 7.67 5.89
N VAL A 117 -1.48 7.69 5.34
CA VAL A 117 -1.68 7.83 3.88
C VAL A 117 -1.05 9.12 3.35
N LEU A 118 -1.27 10.25 4.03
CA LEU A 118 -0.66 11.54 3.64
C LEU A 118 0.86 11.51 3.76
N LEU A 119 1.41 10.86 4.79
CA LEU A 119 2.85 10.67 4.95
C LEU A 119 3.42 9.87 3.77
N PHE A 120 2.79 8.77 3.37
CA PHE A 120 3.20 7.99 2.20
C PHE A 120 3.03 8.78 0.91
N GLN A 121 1.98 9.58 0.76
CA GLN A 121 1.80 10.45 -0.40
C GLN A 121 2.94 11.47 -0.54
N GLY A 122 3.32 12.12 0.57
CA GLY A 122 4.44 13.06 0.60
C GLY A 122 5.80 12.39 0.38
N SER A 123 6.08 11.30 1.11
CA SER A 123 7.31 10.52 1.01
C SER A 123 7.49 9.91 -0.39
N GLY A 124 6.42 9.38 -0.97
CA GLY A 124 6.40 8.87 -2.33
C GLY A 124 6.78 9.94 -3.34
N TRP A 125 6.10 11.09 -3.31
CA TRP A 125 6.43 12.21 -4.20
C TRP A 125 7.90 12.65 -4.07
N PHE A 126 8.40 12.78 -2.85
CA PHE A 126 9.78 13.18 -2.59
C PHE A 126 10.79 12.16 -3.14
N THR A 127 10.57 10.87 -2.88
CA THR A 127 11.46 9.81 -3.36
C THR A 127 11.43 9.63 -4.87
N GLU A 128 10.28 9.84 -5.51
CA GLU A 128 10.16 9.87 -6.98
C GLU A 128 11.01 11.00 -7.58
N LYS A 129 10.98 12.20 -6.97
CA LYS A 129 11.79 13.34 -7.40
C LYS A 129 13.29 13.04 -7.32
N ILE A 130 13.75 12.43 -6.23
CA ILE A 130 15.16 12.00 -6.09
C ILE A 130 15.51 10.94 -7.14
N THR A 131 14.63 9.96 -7.35
CA THR A 131 14.88 8.85 -8.28
C THR A 131 14.95 9.35 -9.73
N MET A 132 14.07 10.26 -10.14
CA MET A 132 14.11 10.91 -11.45
C MET A 132 15.38 11.74 -11.69
N ALA A 133 15.93 12.36 -10.64
CA ALA A 133 17.19 13.09 -10.73
C ALA A 133 18.39 12.13 -10.87
N LYS A 134 18.31 10.95 -10.24
CA LYS A 134 19.36 9.94 -10.26
C LYS A 134 19.38 9.10 -11.54
N TYR A 135 18.23 8.72 -12.06
CA TYR A 135 18.09 7.86 -13.23
C TYR A 135 17.21 8.55 -14.29
N PRO A 136 17.80 9.15 -15.34
CA PRO A 136 17.05 9.87 -16.37
C PRO A 136 15.95 9.04 -17.06
N SER A 137 16.19 7.74 -17.28
CA SER A 137 15.21 6.80 -17.88
C SER A 137 13.99 6.55 -16.99
N TYR A 138 14.07 6.86 -15.69
CA TYR A 138 12.94 6.72 -14.76
C TYR A 138 11.74 7.58 -15.17
N LYS A 139 11.96 8.70 -15.88
CA LYS A 139 10.89 9.55 -16.40
C LYS A 139 9.96 8.80 -17.36
N ASP A 140 10.49 7.89 -18.16
CA ASP A 140 9.68 7.10 -19.09
C ASP A 140 8.94 5.97 -18.37
N TYR A 141 9.49 5.46 -17.28
CA TYR A 141 8.78 4.54 -16.39
C TYR A 141 7.61 5.22 -15.66
N VAL A 142 7.80 6.44 -15.14
CA VAL A 142 6.74 7.26 -14.50
C VAL A 142 5.55 7.51 -15.43
N LYS A 143 5.79 7.72 -16.73
CA LYS A 143 4.72 7.90 -17.73
C LYS A 143 3.88 6.65 -17.97
N ARG A 144 4.47 5.46 -17.83
CA ARG A 144 3.85 4.18 -18.19
C ARG A 144 3.19 3.47 -17.02
N VAL A 145 3.76 3.60 -15.82
CA VAL A 145 3.33 2.85 -14.63
C VAL A 145 2.89 3.82 -13.56
N PRO A 146 1.67 3.76 -13.01
CA PRO A 146 1.18 4.67 -11.98
C PRO A 146 1.83 4.46 -10.61
N LEU A 147 1.74 5.45 -9.71
CA LEU A 147 2.44 5.41 -8.43
C LEU A 147 1.89 4.34 -7.46
N TYR A 148 0.58 4.36 -7.21
CA TYR A 148 -0.08 3.51 -6.20
C TYR A 148 -1.27 2.71 -6.72
N ILE A 149 -2.08 3.29 -7.62
CA ILE A 149 -3.33 2.67 -8.11
C ILE A 149 -3.10 2.14 -9.52
N PRO A 150 -3.40 0.86 -9.82
CA PRO A 150 -3.22 0.30 -11.15
C PRO A 150 -3.98 1.07 -12.24
N SER A 151 -3.38 1.19 -13.43
CA SER A 151 -3.95 1.97 -14.54
C SER A 151 -5.29 1.42 -15.05
N MET A 152 -5.49 0.09 -15.03
CA MET A 152 -6.79 -0.50 -15.38
C MET A 152 -7.91 -0.04 -14.44
N LEU A 153 -7.59 0.11 -13.14
CA LEU A 153 -8.55 0.57 -12.14
C LEU A 153 -8.80 2.08 -12.29
N ASP A 154 -7.74 2.87 -12.51
CA ASP A 154 -7.86 4.32 -12.74
C ASP A 154 -8.72 4.64 -13.99
N ASN A 155 -8.49 3.92 -15.09
CA ASN A 155 -9.27 4.10 -16.32
C ASN A 155 -10.75 3.71 -16.12
N TRP A 156 -11.04 2.62 -15.41
CA TRP A 156 -12.41 2.23 -15.08
C TRP A 156 -13.14 3.27 -14.22
N LEU A 157 -12.45 3.87 -13.25
CA LEU A 157 -13.01 4.93 -12.41
C LEU A 157 -13.35 6.18 -13.24
N LYS A 158 -12.51 6.55 -14.20
CA LYS A 158 -12.76 7.69 -15.11
C LYS A 158 -14.00 7.47 -15.97
N LEU A 159 -14.18 6.27 -16.53
CA LEU A 159 -15.35 5.94 -17.34
C LEU A 159 -16.69 6.00 -16.58
N LYS A 160 -16.68 5.85 -15.25
CA LYS A 160 -17.89 5.97 -14.43
C LYS A 160 -18.25 7.40 -14.05
N GLN A 161 -17.35 8.35 -14.29
CA GLN A 161 -17.54 9.77 -13.97
C GLN A 161 -18.03 10.58 -15.19
N GLU A 162 -18.06 9.96 -16.37
CA GLU A 162 -18.66 10.47 -17.61
C GLU A 162 -20.09 9.94 -17.79
#